data_AF-A0A6L6BC84-F1
#
_entry.id   AF-A0A6L6BC84-F1
#
_cell.length_a   1.000
_cell.length_b   1.000
_cell.length_c   1.000
_cell.angle_alpha   90.00
_cell.angle_beta   90.00
_cell.angle_gamma   90.00
#
_symmetry.space_group_name_H-M   'P 1'
#
loop_
_entity.id
_entity.type
_entity.pdbx_description
1 polymer ?
#
loop_
_entity_poly.entity_id
_entity_poly.type
_entity_poly.pdbx_seq_one_letter_code
_entity_poly.pdbx_strand_id
1 'polypeptide(L)'
;MKETAPEIGTVGLFRFAWRQLTSMRTALVLLMMLGVAAIPGSFIPQRSQNPMAVSAMFTDSPAKALWYERFSLFDVYASPWFSAIYILLFVSLIGCVLPRAFEHYKAS
;
A
#
# COMPACT_ATOMS: atom_id res chain seq x y z
N MET A 1 -1.42 23.51 -35.42
CA MET A 1 -1.12 24.19 -34.14
C MET A 1 -0.28 23.22 -33.33
N LYS A 2 1.00 23.52 -33.06
CA LYS A 2 1.84 22.67 -32.21
C LYS A 2 1.45 22.98 -30.77
N GLU A 3 0.66 22.11 -30.16
CA GLU A 3 0.45 22.13 -28.71
C GLU A 3 1.79 21.83 -28.04
N THR A 4 2.48 22.88 -27.59
CA THR A 4 3.60 22.74 -26.67
C THR A 4 3.01 22.33 -25.33
N ALA A 5 3.00 21.01 -25.07
CA ALA A 5 2.60 20.48 -23.77
C ALA A 5 3.39 21.22 -22.68
N PRO A 6 2.73 21.72 -21.61
CA PRO A 6 3.41 22.44 -20.56
C PRO A 6 4.50 21.55 -19.97
N GLU A 7 5.75 22.01 -19.98
CA GLU A 7 6.86 21.31 -19.33
C GLU A 7 6.60 21.37 -17.82
N ILE A 8 6.00 20.30 -17.30
CA ILE A 8 5.92 20.03 -15.86
C ILE A 8 7.34 19.83 -15.35
N GLY A 9 8.00 20.93 -15.00
CA GLY A 9 9.27 20.91 -14.31
C GLY A 9 9.18 20.04 -13.05
N THR A 10 10.31 19.56 -12.55
CA THR A 10 10.40 18.63 -11.40
C THR A 10 9.55 19.07 -10.19
N VAL A 11 9.55 20.36 -9.88
CA VAL A 11 8.72 20.96 -8.81
C VAL A 11 7.22 20.82 -9.09
N GLY A 12 6.81 20.97 -10.36
CA GLY A 12 5.42 20.78 -10.80
C GLY A 12 4.95 19.33 -10.61
N LEU A 13 5.81 18.35 -10.90
CA LEU A 13 5.54 16.92 -10.68
C LEU A 13 5.35 16.60 -9.20
N PHE A 14 6.24 17.08 -8.31
CA PHE A 14 6.09 16.88 -6.87
C PHE A 14 4.81 17.50 -6.32
N ARG A 15 4.48 18.73 -6.73
CA ARG A 15 3.24 19.40 -6.31
C ARG A 15 1.98 18.68 -6.82
N PHE A 16 2.02 18.17 -8.05
CA PHE A 16 0.93 17.37 -8.61
C PHE A 16 0.77 16.05 -7.86
N ALA A 17 1.86 15.31 -7.65
CA ALA A 17 1.87 14.06 -6.89
C ALA A 17 1.35 14.27 -5.46
N TRP A 18 1.77 15.36 -4.80
CA TRP A 18 1.27 15.74 -3.48
C TRP A 18 -0.24 15.97 -3.48
N ARG A 19 -0.76 16.77 -4.43
CA ARG A 19 -2.20 17.01 -4.57
C ARG A 19 -2.99 15.73 -4.85
N GLN A 20 -2.41 14.82 -5.61
CA GLN A 20 -3.02 13.53 -5.91
C GLN A 20 -3.09 12.66 -4.64
N LEU A 21 -2.01 12.60 -3.86
CA LEU A 21 -1.94 11.85 -2.60
C LEU A 21 -2.90 12.40 -1.54
N THR A 22 -3.10 13.71 -1.45
CA THR A 22 -4.00 14.32 -0.46
C THR A 22 -5.49 14.26 -0.82
N SER A 23 -5.90 13.53 -1.86
CA SER A 23 -7.31 13.42 -2.24
C SER A 23 -8.05 12.34 -1.41
N MET A 24 -9.31 12.58 -1.03
CA MET A 24 -10.10 11.58 -0.31
C MET A 24 -10.35 10.32 -1.17
N ARG A 25 -10.45 10.49 -2.49
CA ARG A 25 -10.63 9.39 -3.45
C ARG A 25 -9.44 8.43 -3.44
N THR A 26 -8.21 8.95 -3.44
CA THR A 26 -7.01 8.10 -3.41
C THR A 26 -6.90 7.32 -2.11
N ALA A 27 -7.28 7.92 -0.98
CA ALA A 27 -7.32 7.20 0.29
C ALA A 27 -8.28 5.99 0.25
N LEU A 28 -9.48 6.15 -0.32
CA LEU A 28 -10.44 5.05 -0.46
C LEU A 28 -9.93 3.94 -1.39
N VAL A 29 -9.27 4.29 -2.50
CA VAL A 29 -8.67 3.31 -3.42
C VAL A 29 -7.53 2.56 -2.74
N LEU A 30 -6.66 3.27 -2.01
CA LEU A 30 -5.56 2.67 -1.25
C LEU A 30 -6.08 1.76 -0.15
N LEU A 31 -7.16 2.14 0.53
CA LEU A 31 -7.82 1.32 1.54
C LEU A 31 -8.35 0.01 0.94
N MET A 32 -9.01 0.10 -0.22
CA MET A 32 -9.48 -1.08 -0.96
C MET A 32 -8.31 -1.98 -1.36
N MET A 33 -7.25 -1.39 -1.91
CA MET A 33 -6.05 -2.12 -2.32
C MET A 33 -5.36 -2.82 -1.15
N LEU A 34 -5.29 -2.16 0.01
CA LEU A 34 -4.78 -2.75 1.26
C LEU A 34 -5.64 -3.94 1.70
N GLY A 35 -6.98 -3.81 1.59
CA GLY A 35 -7.90 -4.89 1.90
C GLY A 35 -7.67 -6.13 1.03
N VAL A 36 -7.54 -5.95 -0.29
CA VAL A 36 -7.24 -7.04 -1.22
C VAL A 36 -5.86 -7.65 -0.94
N ALA A 37 -4.86 -6.82 -0.63
CA ALA A 37 -3.52 -7.25 -0.28
C ALA A 37 -3.46 -8.12 0.99
N ALA A 38 -4.39 -7.94 1.94
CA ALA A 38 -4.45 -8.70 3.18
C ALA A 38 -5.04 -10.12 3.02
N ILE A 39 -5.83 -10.35 1.96
CA ILE A 39 -6.48 -11.64 1.67
C ILE A 39 -5.50 -12.82 1.64
N PRO A 40 -4.41 -12.80 0.85
CA PRO A 40 -3.49 -13.95 0.77
C PRO A 40 -2.83 -14.29 2.10
N GLY A 41 -2.58 -13.29 2.96
CA GLY A 41 -1.97 -13.50 4.28
C GLY A 41 -2.85 -14.33 5.23
N SER A 42 -4.17 -14.40 4.98
CA SER A 42 -5.10 -15.19 5.80
C SER A 42 -5.26 -16.64 5.34
N PHE A 43 -4.96 -16.94 4.07
CA PHE A 43 -5.08 -18.30 3.51
C PHE A 43 -3.75 -19.07 3.53
N ILE A 44 -2.63 -18.38 3.42
CA ILE A 44 -1.28 -18.97 3.37
C ILE A 44 -0.70 -18.93 4.79
N PRO A 45 -0.08 -20.04 5.27
CA PRO A 45 0.51 -20.06 6.60
C PRO A 45 1.54 -18.95 6.76
N GLN A 46 1.37 -18.08 7.76
CA GLN A 46 2.33 -17.01 8.04
C GLN A 46 3.44 -17.51 8.96
N ARG A 47 4.69 -17.17 8.64
CA ARG A 47 5.88 -17.57 9.41
C ARG A 47 5.84 -17.03 10.85
N SER A 48 5.25 -15.85 11.05
CA SER A 48 5.04 -15.25 12.38
C SER A 48 4.02 -15.98 13.25
N GLN A 49 3.08 -16.73 12.64
CA GLN A 49 2.01 -17.43 13.35
C GLN A 49 2.32 -18.92 13.55
N ASN A 50 2.85 -19.59 12.51
CA ASN A 50 3.20 -21.01 12.58
C ASN A 50 4.41 -21.33 11.69
N PRO A 51 5.64 -21.21 12.22
CA PRO A 51 6.84 -21.49 11.46
C PRO A 51 6.97 -22.96 11.03
N MET A 52 6.39 -23.90 11.79
CA MET A 52 6.42 -25.32 11.41
C MET A 52 5.58 -25.63 10.18
N ALA A 53 4.41 -25.00 10.05
CA ALA A 53 3.54 -25.16 8.88
C ALA A 53 4.21 -24.64 7.59
N VAL A 54 5.00 -23.57 7.70
CA VAL A 54 5.82 -23.06 6.59
C VAL A 54 6.88 -24.09 6.20
N SER A 55 7.66 -24.60 7.16
CA SER A 55 8.67 -25.64 6.90
C SER A 55 8.07 -26.91 6.29
N ALA A 56 6.89 -27.33 6.74
CA ALA A 56 6.17 -28.47 6.16
C ALA A 56 5.78 -28.21 4.69
N MET A 57 5.38 -26.99 4.34
CA MET A 57 5.06 -26.64 2.94
C MET A 57 6.29 -26.69 2.03
N PHE A 58 7.47 -26.31 2.53
CA PHE A 58 8.73 -26.45 1.79
C PHE A 58 9.08 -27.92 1.51
N THR A 59 8.75 -28.82 2.42
CA THR A 59 8.95 -30.27 2.23
C THR A 59 7.92 -30.88 1.29
N ASP A 60 6.63 -30.52 1.43
CA ASP A 60 5.53 -31.12 0.68
C ASP A 60 5.42 -30.58 -0.75
N SER A 61 5.72 -29.30 -0.97
CA SER A 61 5.59 -28.64 -2.27
C SER A 61 6.67 -27.57 -2.48
N PRO A 62 7.95 -27.96 -2.67
CA PRO A 62 9.08 -27.02 -2.74
C PRO A 62 8.94 -25.97 -3.86
N ALA A 63 8.42 -26.37 -5.03
CA ALA A 63 8.24 -25.44 -6.14
C ALA A 63 7.23 -24.32 -5.83
N LYS A 64 6.12 -24.64 -5.15
CA LYS A 64 5.11 -23.64 -4.74
C LYS A 64 5.65 -22.74 -3.64
N ALA A 65 6.32 -23.33 -2.65
CA ALA A 65 6.92 -22.60 -1.55
C ALA A 65 7.95 -21.56 -2.03
N LEU A 66 8.77 -21.89 -3.03
CA LEU A 66 9.70 -20.94 -3.64
C LEU A 66 9.00 -19.73 -4.26
N TRP A 67 7.88 -19.93 -4.97
CA TRP A 67 7.09 -18.82 -5.51
C TRP A 67 6.47 -17.96 -4.41
N TYR A 68 5.93 -18.59 -3.36
CA TYR A 68 5.37 -17.86 -2.23
C TYR A 68 6.43 -17.04 -1.48
N GLU A 69 7.63 -17.58 -1.28
CA GLU A 69 8.75 -16.85 -0.70
C GLU A 69 9.18 -15.67 -1.60
N ARG A 70 9.23 -15.86 -2.93
CA ARG A 70 9.60 -14.82 -3.91
C ARG A 70 8.68 -13.61 -3.84
N PHE A 71 7.39 -13.82 -3.59
CA PHE A 71 6.39 -12.77 -3.43
C PHE A 71 6.18 -12.33 -1.98
N SER A 72 6.99 -12.86 -1.04
CA SER A 72 6.87 -12.62 0.40
C SER A 72 5.46 -12.95 0.95
N LEU A 73 4.82 -14.01 0.44
CA LEU A 73 3.47 -14.44 0.85
C LEU A 73 3.45 -15.18 2.21
N PHE A 74 4.59 -15.70 2.67
CA PHE A 74 4.72 -16.26 4.03
C PHE A 74 4.87 -15.17 5.11
N ASP A 75 5.16 -13.95 4.69
CA ASP A 75 5.42 -12.79 5.54
C ASP A 75 4.72 -11.55 4.96
N VAL A 76 3.44 -11.68 4.56
CA VAL A 76 2.70 -10.63 3.82
C VAL A 76 2.74 -9.30 4.56
N TYR A 77 2.50 -9.33 5.87
CA TYR A 77 2.42 -8.13 6.71
C TYR A 77 3.78 -7.43 6.91
N ALA A 78 4.88 -8.16 6.78
CA ALA A 78 6.24 -7.62 6.86
C ALA A 78 6.85 -7.33 5.47
N SER A 79 6.11 -7.61 4.39
CA SER A 79 6.62 -7.47 3.04
C SER A 79 6.82 -5.99 2.65
N PRO A 80 7.84 -5.69 1.82
CA PRO A 80 8.06 -4.32 1.34
C PRO A 80 6.88 -3.77 0.54
N TRP A 81 6.21 -4.61 -0.25
CA TRP A 81 5.10 -4.20 -1.12
C TRP A 81 3.83 -3.89 -0.32
N PHE A 82 3.52 -4.67 0.73
CA PHE A 82 2.40 -4.37 1.63
C PHE A 82 2.66 -3.09 2.42
N SER A 83 3.89 -2.95 2.93
CA SER A 83 4.34 -1.75 3.66
C SER A 83 4.23 -0.49 2.81
N ALA A 84 4.56 -0.56 1.52
CA ALA A 84 4.41 0.56 0.60
C ALA A 84 2.95 1.03 0.48
N ILE A 85 1.99 0.10 0.35
CA ILE A 85 0.55 0.43 0.30
C ILE A 85 0.11 1.06 1.63
N TYR A 86 0.50 0.47 2.76
CA TYR A 86 0.17 0.98 4.09
C TYR A 86 0.69 2.41 4.30
N ILE A 87 1.96 2.68 3.97
CA ILE A 87 2.56 4.01 4.13
C ILE A 87 1.88 5.02 3.21
N LEU A 88 1.63 4.67 1.93
CA LEU A 88 0.91 5.54 1.00
C LEU A 88 -0.50 5.87 1.50
N LEU A 89 -1.22 4.89 2.03
CA LEU A 89 -2.54 5.08 2.64
C LEU A 89 -2.45 6.06 3.80
N PHE A 90 -1.48 5.86 4.70
CA PHE A 90 -1.31 6.69 5.89
C PHE A 90 -0.97 8.14 5.54
N VAL A 91 -0.03 8.34 4.60
CA VAL A 91 0.31 9.67 4.07
C VAL A 91 -0.91 10.33 3.42
N SER A 92 -1.67 9.58 2.62
CA SER A 92 -2.90 10.08 1.98
C SER A 92 -3.94 10.51 3.02
N LEU A 93 -4.13 9.69 4.06
CA LEU A 93 -5.09 9.92 5.13
C LEU A 93 -4.72 11.16 5.96
N ILE A 94 -3.46 11.27 6.40
CA ILE A 94 -2.95 12.47 7.08
C ILE A 94 -3.18 13.71 6.21
N GLY A 95 -2.83 13.63 4.92
CA GLY A 95 -2.93 14.73 3.98
C GLY A 95 -4.36 15.23 3.73
N CYS A 96 -5.37 14.35 3.78
CA CYS A 96 -6.77 14.74 3.58
C CYS A 96 -7.53 15.03 4.89
N VAL A 97 -7.18 14.40 6.00
CA VAL A 97 -7.89 14.55 7.28
C VAL A 97 -7.46 15.80 8.03
N LEU A 98 -6.15 16.10 8.10
CA LEU A 98 -5.65 17.28 8.82
C LEU A 98 -6.28 18.61 8.37
N PRO A 99 -6.29 18.97 7.07
CA PRO A 99 -6.87 20.25 6.65
C PRO A 99 -8.38 20.30 6.94
N ARG A 100 -9.09 19.18 6.77
CA ARG A 100 -10.52 19.09 7.03
C ARG A 100 -10.84 19.24 8.52
N ALA A 101 -10.07 18.59 9.39
CA ALA A 101 -10.23 18.68 10.83
C ALA A 101 -10.01 20.11 11.33
N PHE A 102 -9.03 20.82 10.75
CA PHE A 102 -8.74 22.21 11.10
C PHE A 102 -9.89 23.17 10.73
N GLU A 103 -10.51 23.00 9.56
CA GLU A 103 -11.69 23.79 9.18
C GLU A 103 -12.87 23.55 10.13
N HIS A 104 -13.12 22.30 10.54
CA HIS A 104 -14.16 22.00 11.54
C HIS A 104 -13.85 22.58 12.92
N TYR A 105 -12.58 22.58 13.34
CA TYR A 105 -12.15 23.21 14.59
C TYR A 105 -12.32 24.74 14.54
N LYS A 106 -12.01 25.39 13.42
CA LYS A 106 -12.20 26.83 13.23
C LYS A 106 -13.66 27.26 13.14
N ALA A 107 -14.53 26.39 12.65
CA ALA A 107 -15.95 26.65 12.51
C ALA A 107 -16.77 26.36 13.79
N SER A 108 -16.14 25.74 14.79
CA SER A 108 -16.72 25.48 16.12
C SER A 108 -16.29 26.56 17.10
#